data_AF-S8BVH5-F1
#
_entry.id   AF-S8BVH5-F1
#
_cell.length_a   1.000
_cell.length_b   1.000
_cell.length_c   1.000
_cell.angle_alpha   90.00
_cell.angle_beta   90.00
_cell.angle_gamma   90.00
#
_symmetry.space_group_name_H-M   'P 1'
#
loop_
_entity.id
_entity.type
_entity.pdbx_description
1 polymer ?
#
loop_
_entity_poly.entity_id
_entity_poly.type
_entity_poly.pdbx_seq_one_letter_code
_entity_poly.pdbx_strand_id
1 'polypeptide(L)'
;VSSRQKETSSTTGMRESVETSALINYRAQEVVPKRIKEMEDAIRNRDFPSFARLTCSDSNQFHAVCLDTSPPIFYMNDTSHRIISYIEKWNHYEGAPQVAYTFDAGPNAVIISPNRKTATQLLQRLLYYFPASDPDLNRYVIGDETILKDAGISTLQDVEALAPPPETKGNSNHPIGRSRGGDISYFVATRPGRGPVVVTDGTRSLVDPQTGLPK
;
A
#
# COMPACT_ATOMS: atom_id res chain seq x y z
N VAL A 1 -6.45 -3.99 -4.64
CA VAL A 1 -5.97 -4.98 -5.62
C VAL A 1 -7.12 -5.93 -5.93
N SER A 2 -7.32 -6.30 -7.20
CA SER A 2 -8.35 -7.29 -7.56
C SER A 2 -7.92 -8.66 -7.04
N SER A 3 -8.68 -9.22 -6.09
CA SER A 3 -8.45 -10.57 -5.58
C SER A 3 -9.76 -11.22 -5.15
N ARG A 4 -9.82 -12.55 -5.23
CA ARG A 4 -10.86 -13.33 -4.56
C ARG A 4 -10.64 -13.33 -3.05
N GLN A 5 -11.64 -13.81 -2.30
CA GLN A 5 -11.72 -13.76 -0.84
C GLN A 5 -10.43 -14.28 -0.17
N LYS A 6 -10.05 -13.64 0.95
CA LYS A 6 -8.90 -14.00 1.78
C LYS A 6 -9.02 -15.45 2.26
N GLU A 7 -8.10 -16.32 1.83
CA GLU A 7 -8.14 -17.76 2.19
C GLU A 7 -7.89 -17.99 3.69
N THR A 8 -6.95 -17.27 4.30
CA THR A 8 -6.61 -17.43 5.73
C THR A 8 -6.86 -16.14 6.51
N SER A 9 -7.70 -16.18 7.55
CA SER A 9 -7.91 -15.02 8.43
C SER A 9 -6.60 -14.61 9.14
N SER A 10 -6.46 -13.34 9.55
CA SER A 10 -5.27 -12.92 10.31
C SER A 10 -5.16 -13.62 11.66
N THR A 11 -6.29 -13.86 12.34
CA THR A 11 -6.33 -14.54 13.65
C THR A 11 -5.86 -15.99 13.55
N THR A 12 -6.33 -16.72 12.54
CA THR A 12 -5.90 -18.09 12.28
C THR A 12 -4.44 -18.11 11.85
N GLY A 13 -4.08 -17.29 10.86
CA GLY A 13 -2.74 -17.28 10.28
C GLY A 13 -1.65 -16.89 11.28
N MET A 14 -1.90 -15.93 12.18
CA MET A 14 -0.90 -15.56 13.20
C MET A 14 -0.69 -16.67 14.22
N ARG A 15 -1.74 -17.42 14.59
CA ARG A 15 -1.60 -18.57 15.51
C ARG A 15 -0.79 -19.68 14.87
N GLU A 16 -1.14 -20.07 13.65
CA GLU A 16 -0.42 -21.08 12.88
C GLU A 16 1.06 -20.71 12.70
N SER A 17 1.34 -19.42 12.44
CA SER A 17 2.71 -18.93 12.32
C SER A 17 3.48 -19.09 13.63
N VAL A 18 2.88 -18.79 14.78
CA VAL A 18 3.50 -19.01 16.10
C VAL A 18 3.77 -20.50 16.35
N GLU A 19 2.85 -21.37 15.95
CA GLU A 19 2.95 -22.81 16.19
C GLU A 19 3.96 -23.50 15.27
N THR A 20 4.17 -22.99 14.05
CA THR A 20 4.85 -23.75 12.99
C THR A 20 6.02 -23.05 12.30
N SER A 21 6.08 -21.70 12.28
CA SER A 21 7.21 -20.99 11.67
C SER A 21 8.42 -21.01 12.60
N ALA A 22 9.57 -21.45 12.08
CA ALA A 22 10.84 -21.36 12.80
C ALA A 22 11.34 -19.90 12.88
N LEU A 23 10.95 -19.06 11.92
CA LEU A 23 11.42 -17.68 11.79
C LEU A 23 10.75 -16.69 12.76
N ILE A 24 9.51 -16.93 13.18
CA ILE A 24 8.73 -15.97 14.00
C ILE A 24 9.39 -15.66 15.34
N ASN A 25 9.99 -16.67 15.99
CA ASN A 25 10.64 -16.49 17.29
C ASN A 25 11.85 -15.55 17.19
N TYR A 26 12.70 -15.76 16.18
CA TYR A 26 13.84 -14.86 15.93
C TYR A 26 13.38 -13.45 15.56
N ARG A 27 12.35 -13.32 14.71
CA ARG A 27 11.77 -12.00 14.38
C ARG A 27 11.31 -11.26 15.64
N ALA A 28 10.56 -11.93 16.51
CA ALA A 28 9.98 -11.33 17.71
C ALA A 28 11.04 -10.95 18.77
N GLN A 29 12.05 -11.81 18.96
CA GLN A 29 13.06 -11.62 20.01
C GLN A 29 14.20 -10.70 19.57
N GLU A 30 14.67 -10.84 18.33
CA GLU A 30 15.95 -10.23 17.90
C GLU A 30 15.81 -9.09 16.89
N VAL A 31 14.72 -9.06 16.12
CA VAL A 31 14.55 -8.10 15.02
C VAL A 31 13.63 -6.95 15.41
N VAL A 32 12.40 -7.26 15.82
CA VAL A 32 11.35 -6.26 16.08
C VAL A 32 11.75 -5.28 17.18
N PRO A 33 12.33 -5.67 18.34
CA PRO A 33 12.69 -4.71 19.38
C PRO A 33 13.70 -3.64 18.93
N LYS A 34 14.61 -3.98 18.00
CA LYS A 34 15.58 -3.03 17.42
C LYS A 34 14.89 -2.11 16.42
N ARG A 35 14.09 -2.68 15.51
CA ARG A 35 13.30 -1.93 14.52
C ARG A 35 12.32 -0.93 15.15
N ILE A 36 11.73 -1.25 16.30
CA ILE A 36 10.86 -0.32 17.02
C ILE A 36 11.62 0.96 17.39
N LYS A 37 12.80 0.83 17.99
CA LYS A 37 13.64 1.99 18.35
C LYS A 37 14.06 2.79 17.11
N GLU A 38 14.51 2.10 16.07
CA GLU A 38 14.92 2.72 14.81
C GLU A 38 13.75 3.45 14.12
N MET A 39 12.54 2.89 14.17
CA MET A 39 11.33 3.48 13.60
C MET A 39 10.89 4.71 14.41
N GLU A 40 10.92 4.62 15.74
CA GLU A 40 10.64 5.77 16.62
C GLU A 40 11.59 6.93 16.33
N ASP A 41 12.88 6.66 16.16
CA ASP A 41 13.88 7.66 15.81
C ASP A 41 13.63 8.25 14.41
N ALA A 42 13.33 7.40 13.41
CA ALA A 42 13.03 7.85 12.06
C ALA A 42 11.79 8.77 12.02
N ILE A 43 10.72 8.42 12.75
CA ILE A 43 9.52 9.24 12.87
C ILE A 43 9.83 10.56 13.57
N ARG A 44 10.53 10.51 14.72
CA ARG A 44 10.87 11.70 15.51
C ARG A 44 11.69 12.71 14.71
N ASN A 45 12.66 12.22 13.95
CA ASN A 45 13.57 13.04 13.16
C ASN A 45 13.05 13.33 11.74
N ARG A 46 11.86 12.82 11.37
CA ARG A 46 11.30 12.91 10.01
C ARG A 46 12.26 12.38 8.93
N ASP A 47 13.04 11.36 9.26
CA ASP A 47 13.97 10.67 8.35
C ASP A 47 13.18 9.69 7.48
N PHE A 48 12.65 10.19 6.36
CA PHE A 48 11.87 9.37 5.44
C PHE A 48 12.66 8.21 4.83
N PRO A 49 13.92 8.35 4.38
CA PRO A 49 14.71 7.21 3.90
C PRO A 49 14.80 6.06 4.90
N SER A 50 15.06 6.33 6.19
CA SER A 50 15.10 5.29 7.22
C SER A 50 13.71 4.71 7.51
N PHE A 51 12.70 5.57 7.63
CA PHE A 51 11.30 5.15 7.75
C PHE A 51 10.89 4.19 6.63
N ALA A 52 11.22 4.53 5.38
CA ALA A 52 10.85 3.76 4.20
C ALA A 52 11.54 2.39 4.17
N ARG A 53 12.85 2.33 4.42
CA ARG A 53 13.59 1.07 4.51
C ARG A 53 13.02 0.15 5.59
N LEU A 54 12.76 0.69 6.78
CA LEU A 54 12.19 -0.09 7.89
C LEU A 54 10.79 -0.61 7.52
N THR A 55 9.92 0.25 6.99
CA THR A 55 8.56 -0.10 6.57
C THR A 55 8.56 -1.23 5.54
N CYS A 56 9.31 -1.10 4.44
CA CYS A 56 9.37 -2.13 3.40
C CYS A 56 9.96 -3.44 3.94
N SER A 57 11.07 -3.36 4.71
CA SER A 57 11.74 -4.54 5.23
C SER A 57 10.93 -5.29 6.28
N ASP A 58 10.10 -4.58 7.06
CA ASP A 58 9.23 -5.19 8.05
C ASP A 58 8.01 -5.85 7.42
N SER A 59 7.40 -5.20 6.42
CA SER A 59 6.39 -5.82 5.56
C SER A 59 6.93 -7.09 4.91
N ASN A 60 8.10 -7.04 4.26
CA ASN A 60 8.68 -8.21 3.59
C ASN A 60 8.95 -9.35 4.57
N GLN A 61 9.51 -9.06 5.76
CA GLN A 61 9.81 -10.09 6.75
C GLN A 61 8.53 -10.67 7.39
N PHE A 62 7.47 -9.88 7.55
CA PHE A 62 6.17 -10.40 7.95
C PHE A 62 5.65 -11.44 6.94
N HIS A 63 5.66 -11.13 5.64
CA HIS A 63 5.24 -12.09 4.61
C HIS A 63 6.20 -13.27 4.46
N ALA A 64 7.49 -13.11 4.76
CA ALA A 64 8.44 -14.22 4.80
C ALA A 64 8.13 -15.21 5.93
N VAL A 65 7.69 -14.73 7.10
CA VAL A 65 7.19 -15.59 8.17
C VAL A 65 5.91 -16.31 7.73
N CYS A 66 4.97 -15.61 7.08
CA CYS A 66 3.77 -16.24 6.53
C CYS A 66 4.09 -17.37 5.55
N LEU A 67 5.14 -17.21 4.73
CA LEU A 67 5.63 -18.24 3.81
C LEU A 67 6.29 -19.43 4.52
N ASP A 68 6.90 -19.22 5.69
CA ASP A 68 7.55 -20.25 6.51
C ASP A 68 6.56 -21.02 7.40
N THR A 69 5.34 -20.51 7.59
CA THR A 69 4.23 -21.22 8.28
C THR A 69 3.86 -22.53 7.57
N SER A 70 3.37 -23.53 8.31
CA SER A 70 2.92 -24.81 7.77
C SER A 70 1.44 -25.08 8.11
N PRO A 71 0.51 -25.05 7.12
CA PRO A 71 0.73 -24.78 5.69
C PRO A 71 1.14 -23.32 5.40
N PRO A 72 1.83 -23.06 4.27
CA PRO A 72 2.27 -21.70 3.92
C PRO A 72 1.09 -20.78 3.65
N ILE A 73 1.23 -19.53 4.09
CA ILE A 73 0.21 -18.48 3.96
C ILE A 73 0.63 -17.48 2.89
N PHE A 74 -0.17 -17.34 1.84
CA PHE A 74 0.06 -16.40 0.75
C PHE A 74 -0.94 -15.25 0.79
N TYR A 75 -0.54 -14.11 1.38
CA TYR A 75 -1.36 -12.90 1.38
C TYR A 75 -1.16 -12.02 0.15
N MET A 76 0.07 -11.97 -0.35
CA MET A 76 0.43 -11.21 -1.54
C MET A 76 0.16 -12.01 -2.81
N ASN A 77 -0.17 -11.31 -3.89
CA ASN A 77 -0.33 -11.90 -5.22
C ASN A 77 0.60 -11.22 -6.24
N ASP A 78 0.52 -11.65 -7.50
CA ASP A 78 1.35 -11.10 -8.59
C ASP A 78 1.24 -9.58 -8.71
N THR A 79 0.05 -9.02 -8.51
CA THR A 79 -0.15 -7.56 -8.51
C THR A 79 0.58 -6.90 -7.34
N SER A 80 0.54 -7.49 -6.14
CA SER A 80 1.34 -7.03 -4.99
C SER A 80 2.83 -7.01 -5.31
N HIS A 81 3.36 -8.08 -5.90
CA HIS A 81 4.78 -8.18 -6.28
C HIS A 81 5.16 -7.19 -7.39
N ARG A 82 4.27 -6.94 -8.36
CA ARG A 82 4.47 -5.91 -9.38
C ARG A 82 4.56 -4.51 -8.78
N ILE A 83 3.70 -4.17 -7.82
CA ILE A 83 3.75 -2.90 -7.09
C ILE A 83 5.10 -2.73 -6.40
N ILE A 84 5.57 -3.75 -5.66
CA ILE A 84 6.89 -3.75 -5.03
C ILE A 84 7.98 -3.48 -6.06
N SER A 85 7.96 -4.22 -7.17
CA SER A 85 8.99 -4.08 -8.20
C SER A 85 9.04 -2.68 -8.82
N TYR A 86 7.89 -2.05 -9.07
CA TYR A 86 7.85 -0.68 -9.56
C TYR A 86 8.40 0.33 -8.55
N ILE A 87 8.04 0.18 -7.28
CA ILE A 87 8.52 1.06 -6.21
C ILE A 87 10.03 0.91 -6.02
N GLU A 88 10.54 -0.31 -5.96
CA GLU A 88 11.98 -0.58 -5.83
C GLU A 88 12.76 -0.05 -7.03
N LYS A 89 12.23 -0.19 -8.26
CA LYS A 89 12.84 0.41 -9.46
C LYS A 89 12.92 1.93 -9.38
N TRP A 90 11.84 2.58 -8.94
CA TRP A 90 11.83 4.04 -8.79
C TRP A 90 12.81 4.49 -7.70
N ASN A 91 12.77 3.87 -6.53
CA ASN A 91 13.70 4.16 -5.43
C ASN A 91 15.16 3.96 -5.84
N HIS A 92 15.47 2.90 -6.60
CA HIS A 92 16.81 2.64 -7.11
C HIS A 92 17.26 3.69 -8.14
N TYR A 93 16.39 4.06 -9.07
CA TYR A 93 16.68 5.09 -10.09
C TYR A 93 17.02 6.44 -9.46
N GLU A 94 16.32 6.84 -8.40
CA GLU A 94 16.56 8.10 -7.68
C GLU A 94 17.73 8.01 -6.68
N GLY A 95 18.32 6.83 -6.49
CA GLY A 95 19.41 6.58 -5.55
C GLY A 95 19.02 6.67 -4.06
N ALA A 96 17.76 6.95 -3.75
CA ALA A 96 17.23 7.04 -2.40
C ALA A 96 15.72 6.73 -2.36
N PRO A 97 15.19 6.19 -1.24
CA PRO A 97 13.76 5.90 -1.12
C PRO A 97 12.88 7.15 -1.31
N GLN A 98 12.05 7.14 -2.36
CA GLN A 98 11.03 8.15 -2.62
C GLN A 98 9.69 7.76 -2.01
N VAL A 99 9.38 6.47 -2.00
CA VAL A 99 8.15 5.94 -1.42
C VAL A 99 8.43 4.63 -0.69
N ALA A 100 7.60 4.34 0.30
CA ALA A 100 7.59 3.08 1.03
C ALA A 100 6.33 2.29 0.70
N TYR A 101 6.39 0.97 0.78
CA TYR A 101 5.22 0.10 0.72
C TYR A 101 5.11 -0.75 1.97
N THR A 102 3.88 -1.12 2.31
CA THR A 102 3.59 -2.15 3.30
C THR A 102 2.33 -2.90 2.91
N PHE A 103 2.26 -4.17 3.31
CA PHE A 103 1.16 -5.09 3.05
C PHE A 103 0.78 -5.77 4.35
N ASP A 104 -0.50 -5.68 4.72
CA ASP A 104 -1.06 -6.45 5.84
C ASP A 104 -1.43 -7.86 5.39
N ALA A 105 -2.34 -8.52 6.12
CA ALA A 105 -2.86 -9.83 5.79
C ALA A 105 -3.83 -9.79 4.59
N GLY A 106 -3.32 -9.42 3.40
CA GLY A 106 -4.01 -9.41 2.11
C GLY A 106 -3.17 -8.72 1.02
N PRO A 107 -3.63 -8.72 -0.24
CA PRO A 107 -2.82 -8.27 -1.37
C PRO A 107 -2.80 -6.74 -1.54
N ASN A 108 -3.57 -6.00 -0.75
CA ASN A 108 -3.67 -4.54 -0.87
C ASN A 108 -2.38 -3.86 -0.44
N ALA A 109 -1.79 -3.11 -1.36
CA ALA A 109 -0.62 -2.28 -1.07
C ALA A 109 -1.03 -0.98 -0.39
N VAL A 110 -0.40 -0.67 0.74
CA VAL A 110 -0.37 0.67 1.31
C VAL A 110 0.94 1.31 0.89
N ILE A 111 0.88 2.45 0.21
CA ILE A 111 2.06 3.16 -0.27
C ILE A 111 2.15 4.51 0.41
N ILE A 112 3.30 4.81 1.00
CA ILE A 112 3.54 6.02 1.79
C ILE A 112 4.53 6.89 1.03
N SER A 113 4.19 8.16 0.86
CA SER A 113 5.07 9.16 0.26
C SER A 113 5.36 10.28 1.28
N PRO A 114 6.54 10.92 1.23
CA PRO A 114 6.95 11.90 2.23
C PRO A 114 6.20 13.23 2.12
N ASN A 115 5.68 13.55 0.93
CA ASN A 115 5.05 14.82 0.65
C ASN A 115 4.13 14.72 -0.58
N ARG A 116 3.35 15.79 -0.79
CA ARG A 116 2.37 15.87 -1.87
C ARG A 116 2.99 15.74 -3.27
N LYS A 117 4.15 16.37 -3.52
CA LYS A 117 4.81 16.31 -4.83
C LYS A 117 5.17 14.86 -5.20
N THR A 118 5.75 14.12 -4.26
CA THR A 118 6.07 12.70 -4.46
C THR A 118 4.81 11.85 -4.58
N ALA A 119 3.74 12.15 -3.82
CA ALA A 119 2.44 11.48 -3.94
C ALA A 119 1.84 11.65 -5.36
N THR A 120 1.93 12.84 -5.92
CA THR A 120 1.48 13.16 -7.28
C THR A 120 2.25 12.35 -8.33
N GLN A 121 3.59 12.32 -8.22
CA GLN A 121 4.45 11.53 -9.10
C GLN A 121 4.21 10.02 -8.97
N LEU A 122 3.94 9.55 -7.75
CA LEU A 122 3.54 8.18 -7.48
C LEU A 122 2.23 7.84 -8.20
N LEU A 123 1.22 8.71 -8.09
CA LEU A 123 -0.08 8.48 -8.72
C LEU A 123 0.04 8.38 -10.24
N GLN A 124 0.81 9.26 -10.88
CA GLN A 124 1.09 9.18 -12.32
C GLN A 124 1.72 7.83 -12.70
N ARG A 125 2.73 7.36 -11.94
CA ARG A 125 3.35 6.05 -12.17
C ARG A 125 2.37 4.90 -11.99
N LEU A 126 1.56 4.94 -10.93
CA LEU A 126 0.57 3.91 -10.66
C LEU A 126 -0.49 3.84 -11.76
N LEU A 127 -1.00 4.99 -12.23
CA LEU A 127 -1.97 5.05 -13.34
C LEU A 127 -1.35 4.67 -14.69
N TYR A 128 -0.06 4.92 -14.89
CA TYR A 128 0.65 4.42 -16.06
C TYR A 128 0.70 2.88 -16.05
N TYR A 129 1.19 2.27 -14.95
CA TYR A 129 1.36 0.81 -14.88
C TYR A 129 0.05 0.04 -14.71
N PHE A 130 -0.91 0.63 -14.00
CA PHE A 130 -2.23 0.10 -13.69
C PHE A 130 -3.30 1.09 -14.14
N PRO A 131 -3.58 1.16 -15.46
CA PRO A 131 -4.59 2.06 -15.98
C PRO A 131 -5.98 1.71 -15.44
N ALA A 132 -6.82 2.75 -15.32
CA ALA A 132 -8.16 2.63 -14.79
C ALA A 132 -9.01 1.66 -15.60
N SER A 133 -9.72 0.78 -14.90
CA SER A 133 -10.76 -0.06 -15.49
C SER A 133 -12.15 0.58 -15.48
N ASP A 134 -12.33 1.64 -14.69
CA ASP A 134 -13.58 2.41 -14.61
C ASP A 134 -13.47 3.69 -15.47
N PRO A 135 -14.49 4.02 -16.29
CA PRO A 135 -14.51 5.27 -17.05
C PRO A 135 -14.53 6.54 -16.18
N ASP A 136 -14.99 6.44 -14.94
CA ASP A 136 -15.01 7.54 -13.98
C ASP A 136 -13.78 7.48 -13.05
N LEU A 137 -12.81 8.36 -13.29
CA LEU A 137 -11.59 8.46 -12.49
C LEU A 137 -11.86 8.78 -11.02
N ASN A 138 -12.99 9.43 -10.68
CA ASN A 138 -13.33 9.72 -9.29
C ASN A 138 -13.82 8.49 -8.53
N ARG A 139 -14.23 7.43 -9.24
CA ARG A 139 -14.49 6.11 -8.63
C ARG A 139 -13.21 5.29 -8.52
N TYR A 140 -12.26 5.55 -9.42
CA TYR A 140 -10.99 4.84 -9.45
C TYR A 140 -9.96 5.40 -8.49
N VAL A 141 -10.00 6.70 -8.18
CA VAL A 141 -9.15 7.36 -7.18
C VAL A 141 -10.06 8.12 -6.22
N ILE A 142 -10.27 7.55 -5.04
CA ILE A 142 -11.16 8.10 -4.01
C ILE A 142 -10.38 8.73 -2.85
N GLY A 143 -11.07 9.50 -2.01
CA GLY A 143 -10.49 10.17 -0.84
C GLY A 143 -10.15 11.63 -1.13
N ASP A 144 -8.86 11.96 -1.22
CA ASP A 144 -8.42 13.31 -1.60
C ASP A 144 -8.54 13.55 -3.12
N GLU A 145 -9.73 14.00 -3.56
CA GLU A 145 -10.08 14.26 -4.96
C GLU A 145 -9.13 15.25 -5.67
N THR A 146 -8.45 16.12 -4.92
CA THR A 146 -7.56 17.12 -5.51
C THR A 146 -6.26 16.52 -6.08
N ILE A 147 -5.93 15.26 -5.74
CA ILE A 147 -4.66 14.64 -6.15
C ILE A 147 -4.58 14.36 -7.65
N LEU A 148 -5.71 14.07 -8.28
CA LEU A 148 -5.80 13.89 -9.74
C LEU A 148 -5.49 15.20 -10.46
N LYS A 149 -6.06 16.30 -9.98
CA LYS A 149 -5.79 17.65 -10.50
C LYS A 149 -4.31 18.02 -10.35
N ASP A 150 -3.71 17.76 -9.19
CA ASP A 150 -2.28 18.02 -8.97
C ASP A 150 -1.39 17.17 -9.90
N ALA A 151 -1.86 15.97 -10.28
CA ALA A 151 -1.21 15.09 -11.25
C ALA A 151 -1.41 15.50 -12.70
N GLY A 152 -2.22 16.53 -12.97
CA GLY A 152 -2.58 16.94 -14.32
C GLY A 152 -3.45 15.91 -15.04
N ILE A 153 -4.24 15.12 -14.29
CA ILE A 153 -5.08 14.04 -14.81
C ILE A 153 -6.54 14.43 -14.57
N SER A 154 -7.29 14.62 -15.65
CA SER A 154 -8.73 14.91 -15.59
C SER A 154 -9.56 13.84 -16.31
N THR A 155 -8.97 13.14 -17.28
CA THR A 155 -9.65 12.21 -18.17
C THR A 155 -8.85 10.92 -18.35
N LEU A 156 -9.49 9.87 -18.88
CA LEU A 156 -8.78 8.64 -19.28
C LEU A 156 -7.74 8.89 -20.38
N GLN A 157 -7.99 9.85 -21.27
CA GLN A 157 -7.03 10.24 -22.32
C GLN A 157 -5.73 10.76 -21.70
N ASP A 158 -5.81 11.49 -20.60
CA ASP A 158 -4.61 11.95 -19.87
C ASP A 158 -3.81 10.75 -19.33
N VAL A 159 -4.49 9.73 -18.80
CA VAL A 159 -3.87 8.47 -18.32
C VAL A 159 -3.25 7.68 -19.46
N GLU A 160 -3.91 7.61 -20.62
CA GLU A 160 -3.38 6.96 -21.81
C GLU A 160 -2.14 7.67 -22.35
N ALA A 161 -2.11 9.00 -22.28
CA ALA A 161 -1.04 9.87 -22.74
C ALA A 161 0.15 9.98 -21.78
N LEU A 162 0.08 9.39 -20.57
CA LEU A 162 1.20 9.38 -19.63
C LEU A 162 2.46 8.76 -20.25
N ALA A 163 3.56 9.51 -20.21
CA ALA A 163 4.84 9.02 -20.67
C ALA A 163 5.36 7.89 -19.76
N PRO A 164 6.13 6.93 -20.31
CA PRO A 164 6.79 5.91 -19.50
C PRO A 164 7.67 6.54 -18.41
N PRO A 165 7.63 6.02 -17.16
CA PRO A 165 8.48 6.53 -16.08
C PRO A 165 9.97 6.46 -16.44
N PRO A 166 10.80 7.46 -16.08
CA PRO A 166 12.21 7.52 -16.46
C PRO A 166 13.01 6.26 -16.10
N GLU A 167 12.70 5.62 -14.97
CA GLU A 167 13.32 4.39 -14.49
C GLU A 167 13.11 3.16 -15.41
N THR A 168 12.28 3.29 -16.45
CA THR A 168 12.07 2.24 -17.47
C THR A 168 13.09 2.29 -18.61
N LYS A 169 13.78 3.42 -18.81
CA LYS A 169 14.76 3.59 -19.89
C LYS A 169 16.09 2.97 -19.50
N GLY A 170 16.47 1.85 -20.13
CA GLY A 170 17.80 1.24 -20.02
C GLY A 170 17.87 -0.16 -19.42
N ASN A 171 16.75 -0.75 -18.98
CA ASN A 171 16.76 -2.09 -18.38
C ASN A 171 16.03 -3.10 -19.30
N SER A 172 16.74 -3.60 -20.32
CA SER A 172 16.22 -4.51 -21.37
C SER A 172 15.89 -5.91 -20.88
N ASN A 173 16.34 -6.30 -19.68
CA ASN A 173 16.29 -7.70 -19.27
C ASN A 173 14.96 -8.11 -18.63
N HIS A 174 14.17 -7.18 -18.06
CA HIS A 174 12.82 -7.44 -17.54
C HIS A 174 11.89 -6.22 -17.76
N PRO A 175 11.31 -6.06 -18.98
CA PRO A 175 10.29 -5.05 -19.21
C PRO A 175 9.05 -5.44 -18.40
N ILE A 176 8.83 -4.77 -17.28
CA ILE A 176 7.57 -4.92 -16.56
C ILE A 176 6.57 -4.09 -17.33
N GLY A 177 5.81 -4.78 -18.20
CA GLY A 177 4.85 -4.16 -19.10
C GLY A 177 3.74 -3.43 -18.37
N ARG A 178 3.14 -2.47 -19.07
CA ARG A 178 1.87 -1.84 -18.69
C ARG A 178 0.79 -2.92 -18.59
N SER A 179 0.01 -2.92 -17.51
CA SER A 179 -1.16 -3.81 -17.40
C SER A 179 -2.20 -3.45 -18.47
N ARG A 180 -3.02 -4.44 -18.87
CA ARG A 180 -4.21 -4.21 -19.72
C ARG A 180 -5.40 -3.63 -18.94
N GLY A 181 -5.22 -3.26 -17.67
CA GLY A 181 -6.26 -2.76 -16.77
C GLY A 181 -6.92 -3.88 -15.96
N GLY A 182 -7.56 -3.53 -14.85
CA GLY A 182 -8.31 -4.46 -14.00
C GLY A 182 -7.53 -5.16 -12.88
N ASP A 183 -6.20 -5.04 -12.84
CA ASP A 183 -5.37 -5.57 -11.74
C ASP A 183 -5.61 -4.83 -10.42
N ILE A 184 -5.92 -3.53 -10.51
CA ILE A 184 -6.26 -2.65 -9.39
C ILE A 184 -7.71 -2.22 -9.54
N SER A 185 -8.51 -2.44 -8.50
CA SER A 185 -9.92 -2.04 -8.45
C SER A 185 -10.10 -0.54 -8.30
N TYR A 186 -9.35 0.09 -7.39
CA TYR A 186 -9.29 1.53 -7.15
C TYR A 186 -8.12 1.87 -6.23
N PHE A 187 -7.81 3.16 -6.09
CA PHE A 187 -6.84 3.75 -5.17
C PHE A 187 -7.57 4.61 -4.13
N VAL A 188 -7.04 4.64 -2.90
CA VAL A 188 -7.49 5.54 -1.83
C VAL A 188 -6.38 6.51 -1.48
N ALA A 189 -6.57 7.79 -1.75
CA ALA A 189 -5.64 8.84 -1.35
C ALA A 189 -6.07 9.42 0.02
N THR A 190 -5.19 9.32 1.01
CA THR A 190 -5.44 9.84 2.36
C THR A 190 -4.17 10.41 3.00
N ARG A 191 -4.28 10.94 4.21
CA ARG A 191 -3.20 11.58 4.97
C ARG A 191 -3.26 11.13 6.44
N PRO A 192 -2.17 11.24 7.20
CA PRO A 192 -2.21 11.05 8.65
C PRO A 192 -3.32 11.89 9.28
N GLY A 193 -4.21 11.21 10.01
CA GLY A 193 -5.42 11.80 10.61
C GLY A 193 -5.35 11.87 12.13
N ARG A 194 -6.34 12.53 12.72
CA ARG A 194 -6.57 12.53 14.17
C ARG A 194 -7.21 11.22 14.63
N GLY A 195 -7.17 10.99 15.95
CA GLY A 195 -7.87 9.86 16.58
C GLY A 195 -9.41 9.99 16.56
N PRO A 196 -10.11 9.02 17.17
CA PRO A 196 -11.57 9.00 17.26
C PRO A 196 -12.14 10.29 17.89
N VAL A 197 -13.34 10.67 17.45
CA VAL A 197 -14.08 11.83 17.99
C VAL A 197 -15.53 11.47 18.27
N VAL A 198 -16.09 12.08 19.31
CA VAL A 198 -17.53 12.00 19.60
C VAL A 198 -18.30 12.86 18.59
N VAL A 199 -19.33 12.29 17.97
CA VAL A 199 -20.25 13.03 17.10
C VAL A 199 -21.50 13.36 17.92
N THR A 200 -21.66 14.64 18.25
CA THR A 200 -22.80 15.12 19.08
C THR A 200 -24.07 15.40 18.27
N ASP A 201 -23.96 15.42 16.95
CA ASP A 201 -25.09 15.61 16.04
C ASP A 201 -25.93 14.34 15.95
N GLY A 202 -27.10 14.35 16.60
CA GLY A 202 -28.03 13.21 16.64
C GLY A 202 -28.58 12.79 15.27
N THR A 203 -28.52 13.65 14.24
CA THR A 203 -28.89 13.27 12.88
C THR A 203 -27.95 12.21 12.32
N ARG A 204 -26.69 12.21 12.75
CA ARG A 204 -25.64 11.26 12.36
C ARG A 204 -25.66 9.95 13.18
N SER A 205 -26.55 9.83 14.16
CA SER A 205 -26.77 8.56 14.85
C SER A 205 -27.22 7.51 13.85
N LEU A 206 -26.60 6.33 13.90
CA LEU A 206 -26.99 5.15 13.11
C LEU A 206 -28.17 4.39 13.74
N VAL A 207 -28.56 4.78 14.96
CA VAL A 207 -29.65 4.18 15.73
C VAL A 207 -30.77 5.20 15.86
N ASP A 208 -32.00 4.75 15.62
CA ASP A 208 -33.20 5.54 15.85
C ASP A 208 -33.39 5.77 17.36
N PRO A 209 -33.53 7.02 17.80
CA PRO A 209 -33.57 7.35 19.23
C PRO A 209 -34.87 6.92 19.92
N GLN A 210 -35.93 6.61 19.17
CA GLN A 210 -37.22 6.19 19.74
C GLN A 210 -37.32 4.66 19.84
N THR A 211 -36.87 3.96 18.81
CA THR A 211 -37.01 2.49 18.72
C THR A 211 -35.76 1.75 19.21
N GLY A 212 -34.59 2.40 19.23
CA GLY A 212 -33.33 1.76 19.54
C GLY A 212 -32.82 0.80 18.45
N LEU A 213 -33.46 0.80 17.28
CA LEU A 213 -33.09 -0.03 16.14
C LEU A 213 -32.23 0.76 15.13
N PRO A 214 -31.50 0.09 14.22
CA PRO A 214 -30.83 0.77 13.13
C PRO A 214 -31.81 1.66 12.35
N LYS A 215 -31.39 2.89 12.05
CA LYS A 215 -32.14 3.80 11.17
C LYS A 215 -32.22 3.27 9.73
#